data_AF-A0A6P5P6R3-F1
#
_entry.id   AF-A0A6P5P6R3-F1
#
_cell.length_a   1.000
_cell.length_b   1.000
_cell.length_c   1.000
_cell.angle_alpha   90.00
_cell.angle_beta   90.00
_cell.angle_gamma   90.00
#
_symmetry.space_group_name_H-M   'P 1'
#
loop_
_entity.id
_entity.type
_entity.pdbx_description
1 polymer ?
#
loop_
_entity_poly.entity_id
_entity_poly.type
_entity_poly.pdbx_seq_one_letter_code
_entity_poly.pdbx_strand_id
1 'polypeptide(L)'
;MRIPPTGSSEKDQGETESDDDEDQANSDSDEGGMSPDEGLDTNSQPVYKNLKLRHVKDLHSAVKNYGVNALFTVSILEGLTGEGNLIPNELNKVVQSVLTRGQYLTWKSEFVDRGENLAANNRKNPSSKTASWTADKICGKGNFTADIKQLGLSPGVLAQTAQVALGAWRAVPAAGALTTPLTKIIQGP
;
A
#
# COMPACT_ATOMS: atom_id res chain seq x y z
N MET A 1 -5.27 41.11 50.57
CA MET A 1 -5.51 40.87 52.01
C MET A 1 -6.80 41.59 52.44
N ARG A 2 -7.91 40.86 52.62
CA ARG A 2 -9.09 41.18 53.47
C ARG A 2 -10.13 40.04 53.37
N ILE A 3 -10.72 39.65 54.50
CA ILE A 3 -11.76 38.62 54.76
C ILE A 3 -12.42 38.94 56.13
N PRO A 4 -13.37 38.14 56.68
CA PRO A 4 -14.71 37.71 56.20
C PRO A 4 -15.76 38.69 56.81
N PRO A 5 -16.73 38.41 57.73
CA PRO A 5 -17.48 37.19 58.19
C PRO A 5 -18.81 37.00 57.40
N THR A 6 -19.82 36.15 57.67
CA THR A 6 -20.21 35.09 58.67
C THR A 6 -20.80 33.87 57.89
N GLY A 7 -21.25 32.73 58.44
CA GLY A 7 -21.22 32.15 59.80
C GLY A 7 -20.30 30.91 59.84
N SER A 8 -20.52 29.80 60.56
CA SER A 8 -21.57 29.28 61.46
C SER A 8 -22.86 28.74 60.81
N SER A 9 -23.29 27.47 60.97
CA SER A 9 -22.80 26.31 61.76
C SER A 9 -23.58 25.04 61.31
N GLU A 10 -23.39 23.77 61.73
CA GLU A 10 -22.56 23.16 62.80
C GLU A 10 -21.98 21.75 62.38
N LYS A 11 -22.32 20.65 63.08
CA LYS A 11 -21.99 19.22 62.83
C LYS A 11 -23.16 18.31 63.24
N ASP A 12 -23.20 17.08 62.74
CA ASP A 12 -23.63 15.92 63.54
C ASP A 12 -22.77 14.67 63.22
N GLN A 13 -22.59 13.78 64.19
CA GLN A 13 -21.73 12.59 64.12
C GLN A 13 -22.55 11.31 64.36
N GLY A 14 -22.13 10.20 63.74
CA GLY A 14 -22.71 8.88 63.98
C GLY A 14 -21.71 7.77 63.66
N GLU A 15 -20.88 7.43 64.64
CA GLU A 15 -20.00 6.26 64.61
C GLU A 15 -20.72 5.04 65.22
N THR A 16 -20.46 3.85 64.68
CA THR A 16 -20.58 2.58 65.43
C THR A 16 -19.56 1.59 64.88
N GLU A 17 -18.64 1.18 65.73
CA GLU A 17 -17.68 0.10 65.51
C GLU A 17 -18.26 -1.24 65.98
N SER A 18 -17.80 -2.36 65.39
CA SER A 18 -17.67 -3.66 66.09
C SER A 18 -16.94 -4.66 65.19
N ASP A 19 -15.80 -5.17 65.66
CA ASP A 19 -15.04 -6.28 65.07
C ASP A 19 -15.73 -7.64 65.30
N ASP A 20 -15.32 -8.67 64.53
CA ASP A 20 -15.00 -10.02 65.04
C ASP A 20 -14.33 -10.85 63.92
N ASP A 21 -13.28 -11.60 64.28
CA ASP A 21 -12.52 -12.54 63.42
C ASP A 21 -13.29 -13.86 63.16
N GLU A 22 -12.94 -14.61 62.10
CA GLU A 22 -12.55 -16.04 62.18
C GLU A 22 -11.92 -16.55 60.86
N ASP A 23 -10.94 -17.45 60.97
CA ASP A 23 -10.18 -18.04 59.89
C ASP A 23 -10.97 -19.04 59.00
N GLN A 24 -10.64 -19.09 57.71
CA GLN A 24 -10.43 -20.39 57.07
C GLN A 24 -9.56 -20.34 55.80
N ALA A 25 -8.44 -21.06 55.84
CA ALA A 25 -7.58 -21.29 54.69
C ALA A 25 -8.16 -22.36 53.74
N ASN A 26 -7.99 -22.20 52.42
CA ASN A 26 -7.84 -23.34 51.51
C ASN A 26 -7.25 -22.98 50.14
N SER A 27 -6.27 -23.81 49.74
CA SER A 27 -5.83 -24.15 48.37
C SER A 27 -5.69 -23.07 47.28
N ASP A 28 -4.45 -22.62 47.11
CA ASP A 28 -3.67 -22.82 45.88
C ASP A 28 -4.40 -23.38 44.64
N SER A 29 -4.48 -22.57 43.57
CA SER A 29 -4.26 -22.97 42.16
C SER A 29 -4.19 -21.74 41.24
N ASP A 30 -3.08 -21.62 40.52
CA ASP A 30 -2.83 -20.71 39.40
C ASP A 30 -3.77 -20.99 38.20
N GLU A 31 -4.23 -19.93 37.51
CA GLU A 31 -4.42 -19.89 36.04
C GLU A 31 -4.87 -18.48 35.57
N GLY A 32 -4.00 -17.83 34.79
CA GLY A 32 -4.43 -17.19 33.53
C GLY A 32 -5.30 -15.92 33.61
N GLY A 33 -4.79 -14.84 34.20
CA GLY A 33 -5.34 -13.49 33.98
C GLY A 33 -5.20 -13.03 32.51
N MET A 34 -6.18 -13.38 31.66
CA MET A 34 -6.21 -12.95 30.25
C MET A 34 -6.57 -11.46 30.15
N SER A 35 -5.57 -10.60 30.29
CA SER A 35 -5.64 -9.22 29.81
C SER A 35 -5.99 -9.22 28.32
N PRO A 36 -6.98 -8.43 27.87
CA PRO A 36 -7.13 -8.15 26.45
C PRO A 36 -5.88 -7.39 25.99
N ASP A 37 -5.00 -8.10 25.26
CA ASP A 37 -3.92 -7.48 24.50
C ASP A 37 -4.57 -6.65 23.38
N GLU A 38 -4.92 -5.40 23.69
CA GLU A 38 -5.12 -4.36 22.68
C GLU A 38 -3.77 -4.00 22.08
N GLY A 39 -3.21 -4.95 21.32
CA GLY A 39 -2.09 -4.78 20.43
C GLY A 39 -2.48 -3.80 19.33
N LEU A 40 -2.44 -2.50 19.67
CA LEU A 40 -2.60 -1.38 18.75
C LEU A 40 -1.69 -1.61 17.54
N ASP A 41 -2.30 -1.85 16.38
CA ASP A 41 -1.62 -2.01 15.10
C ASP A 41 -0.61 -0.88 14.92
N THR A 42 0.67 -1.18 15.19
CA THR A 42 1.69 -0.14 15.21
C THR A 42 1.74 0.53 13.86
N ASN A 43 1.73 1.88 13.89
CA ASN A 43 1.71 2.80 12.76
C ASN A 43 2.88 2.56 11.79
N SER A 44 2.78 1.48 11.02
CA SER A 44 3.77 0.99 10.07
C SER A 44 3.63 1.81 8.80
N GLN A 45 4.10 3.06 8.89
CA GLN A 45 4.31 3.90 7.73
C GLN A 45 5.12 3.10 6.69
N PRO A 46 4.68 3.03 5.41
CA PRO A 46 5.35 2.21 4.42
C PRO A 46 6.82 2.60 4.30
N VAL A 47 7.73 1.62 4.35
CA VAL A 47 9.17 1.88 4.22
C VAL A 47 9.49 2.09 2.73
N TYR A 48 9.35 3.33 2.27
CA TYR A 48 9.73 3.72 0.90
C TYR A 48 11.22 3.51 0.68
N LYS A 49 11.58 2.65 -0.26
CA LYS A 49 12.99 2.44 -0.64
C LYS A 49 13.34 3.37 -1.78
N ASN A 50 14.26 4.29 -1.52
CA ASN A 50 14.83 5.19 -2.54
C ASN A 50 15.27 4.40 -3.78
N LEU A 51 14.69 4.73 -4.93
CA LEU A 51 15.02 4.15 -6.23
C LEU A 51 16.51 4.39 -6.55
N LYS A 52 17.31 3.33 -6.56
CA LYS A 52 18.73 3.41 -6.92
C LYS A 52 18.88 3.60 -8.43
N LEU A 53 19.63 4.62 -8.84
CA LEU A 53 19.96 4.91 -10.25
C LEU A 53 20.50 3.68 -11.01
N ARG A 54 21.19 2.76 -10.32
CA ARG A 54 21.66 1.48 -10.89
C ARG A 54 20.51 0.68 -11.50
N HIS A 55 19.42 0.46 -10.76
CA HIS A 55 18.32 -0.39 -11.23
C HIS A 55 17.63 0.18 -12.49
N VAL A 56 17.56 1.52 -12.60
CA VAL A 56 17.03 2.19 -13.80
C VAL A 56 17.95 1.98 -15.01
N LYS A 57 19.27 2.05 -14.80
CA LYS A 57 20.28 1.75 -15.85
C LYS A 57 20.22 0.28 -16.28
N ASP A 58 20.01 -0.64 -15.34
CA ASP A 58 19.89 -2.07 -15.61
C ASP A 58 18.63 -2.35 -16.45
N LEU A 59 17.48 -1.79 -16.08
CA LEU A 59 16.24 -1.89 -16.85
C LEU A 59 16.37 -1.26 -18.25
N HIS A 60 16.92 -0.05 -18.37
CA HIS A 60 17.18 0.59 -19.66
C HIS A 60 18.06 -0.28 -20.56
N SER A 61 19.12 -0.86 -19.99
CA SER A 61 20.04 -1.75 -20.72
C SER A 61 19.33 -3.04 -21.16
N ALA A 62 18.47 -3.61 -20.32
CA ALA A 62 17.69 -4.79 -20.68
C ALA A 62 16.68 -4.51 -21.81
N VAL A 63 15.94 -3.38 -21.73
CA VAL A 63 15.04 -2.94 -22.80
C VAL A 63 15.80 -2.75 -24.13
N LYS A 64 17.01 -2.17 -24.08
CA LYS A 64 17.83 -1.94 -25.29
C LYS A 64 18.41 -3.24 -25.88
N ASN A 65 18.86 -4.17 -25.03
CA ASN A 65 19.61 -5.35 -25.47
C ASN A 65 18.72 -6.57 -25.78
N TYR A 66 17.60 -6.72 -25.08
CA TYR A 66 16.69 -7.87 -25.21
C TYR A 66 15.27 -7.49 -25.64
N GLY A 67 14.90 -6.21 -25.52
CA GLY A 67 13.55 -5.71 -25.83
C GLY A 67 12.63 -5.64 -24.63
N VAL A 68 11.54 -4.88 -24.78
CA VAL A 68 10.55 -4.58 -23.73
C VAL A 68 9.86 -5.83 -23.16
N ASN A 69 9.53 -6.80 -24.01
CA ASN A 69 8.76 -8.00 -23.63
C ASN A 69 9.62 -9.26 -23.40
N ALA A 70 10.95 -9.13 -23.37
CA ALA A 70 11.81 -10.25 -23.01
C ALA A 70 11.63 -10.61 -21.52
N LEU A 71 11.61 -11.91 -21.21
CA LEU A 71 11.39 -12.40 -19.83
C LEU A 71 12.36 -11.76 -18.82
N PHE A 72 13.64 -11.66 -19.18
CA PHE A 72 14.66 -11.00 -18.35
C PHE A 72 14.35 -9.52 -18.06
N THR A 73 13.91 -8.76 -19.07
CA THR A 73 13.51 -7.35 -18.93
C THR A 73 12.29 -7.22 -18.00
N VAL A 74 11.31 -8.12 -18.15
CA VAL A 74 10.12 -8.16 -17.29
C VAL A 74 10.50 -8.49 -15.85
N SER A 75 11.39 -9.47 -15.62
CA SER A 75 11.85 -9.81 -14.27
C SER A 75 12.61 -8.68 -13.57
N ILE A 76 13.36 -7.84 -14.29
CA ILE A 76 13.97 -6.63 -13.70
C ILE A 76 12.90 -5.63 -13.26
N LEU A 77 11.85 -5.42 -14.07
CA LEU A 77 10.73 -4.55 -13.70
C LEU A 77 9.89 -5.12 -12.55
N GLU A 78 9.72 -6.44 -12.50
CA GLU A 78 9.06 -7.13 -11.38
C GLU A 78 9.86 -6.97 -10.08
N GLY A 79 11.19 -7.12 -10.12
CA GLY A 79 12.06 -6.83 -8.96
C GLY A 79 12.04 -5.35 -8.53
N LEU A 80 11.82 -4.41 -9.46
CA LEU A 80 11.66 -3.00 -9.16
C LEU A 80 10.32 -2.65 -8.49
N THR A 81 9.25 -3.36 -8.85
CA THR A 81 7.87 -3.00 -8.47
C THR A 81 7.25 -3.89 -7.40
N GLY A 82 7.66 -5.16 -7.33
CA GLY A 82 6.95 -6.24 -6.63
C GLY A 82 6.93 -6.15 -5.11
N GLU A 83 7.93 -5.50 -4.50
CA GLU A 83 7.99 -5.29 -3.05
C GLU A 83 7.17 -4.07 -2.56
N GLY A 84 6.42 -3.38 -3.44
CA GLY A 84 5.60 -2.23 -3.06
C GLY A 84 6.38 -0.96 -2.73
N ASN A 85 7.65 -0.88 -3.16
CA ASN A 85 8.59 0.18 -2.75
C ASN A 85 8.46 1.50 -3.52
N LEU A 86 7.82 1.52 -4.70
CA LEU A 86 7.77 2.67 -5.60
C LEU A 86 6.40 3.33 -5.58
N ILE A 87 6.37 4.65 -5.39
CA ILE A 87 5.14 5.42 -5.58
C ILE A 87 4.77 5.53 -7.08
N PRO A 88 3.48 5.71 -7.44
CA PRO A 88 3.05 5.80 -8.84
C PRO A 88 3.89 6.76 -9.71
N ASN A 89 4.32 7.91 -9.17
CA ASN A 89 5.13 8.89 -9.90
C ASN A 89 6.56 8.42 -10.16
N GLU A 90 7.21 7.75 -9.21
CA GLU A 90 8.53 7.16 -9.43
C GLU A 90 8.47 6.10 -10.52
N LEU A 91 7.45 5.24 -10.46
CA LEU A 91 7.23 4.21 -11.47
C LEU A 91 6.98 4.81 -12.86
N ASN A 92 6.20 5.90 -12.95
CA ASN A 92 6.03 6.64 -14.19
C ASN A 92 7.35 7.23 -14.72
N LYS A 93 8.17 7.85 -13.85
CA LYS A 93 9.49 8.39 -14.23
C LYS A 93 10.44 7.28 -14.71
N VAL A 94 10.45 6.12 -14.04
CA VAL A 94 11.22 4.93 -14.46
C VAL A 94 10.78 4.47 -15.85
N VAL A 95 9.49 4.18 -16.04
CA VAL A 95 8.99 3.63 -17.31
C VAL A 95 9.17 4.63 -18.45
N GLN A 96 8.97 5.92 -18.20
CA GLN A 96 9.24 6.99 -19.18
C GLN A 96 10.73 7.09 -19.56
N SER A 97 11.65 6.80 -18.64
CA SER A 97 13.10 6.86 -18.89
C SER A 97 13.66 5.69 -19.71
N VAL A 98 12.94 4.56 -19.75
CA VAL A 98 13.42 3.33 -20.40
C VAL A 98 12.69 2.98 -21.70
N LEU A 99 11.49 3.54 -21.93
CA LEU A 99 10.71 3.31 -23.14
C LEU A 99 10.87 4.45 -24.16
N THR A 100 10.69 4.13 -25.44
CA THR A 100 10.53 5.16 -26.48
C THR A 100 9.25 5.97 -26.26
N ARG A 101 9.16 7.19 -26.83
CA ARG A 101 8.00 8.07 -26.67
C ARG A 101 6.66 7.42 -27.01
N GLY A 102 6.62 6.60 -28.07
CA GLY A 102 5.43 5.87 -28.49
C GLY A 102 5.06 4.73 -27.54
N GLN A 103 6.05 3.90 -27.17
CA GLN A 103 5.87 2.82 -26.18
C GLN A 103 5.40 3.35 -24.82
N TYR A 104 5.94 4.48 -24.37
CA TYR A 104 5.49 5.15 -23.14
C TYR A 104 4.03 5.64 -23.24
N LEU A 105 3.57 6.10 -24.41
CA LEU A 105 2.16 6.47 -24.58
C LEU A 105 1.25 5.26 -24.47
N THR A 106 1.56 4.16 -25.16
CA THR A 106 0.80 2.89 -25.05
C THR A 106 0.80 2.37 -23.62
N TRP A 107 1.95 2.37 -22.95
CA TRP A 107 2.03 2.01 -21.53
C TRP A 107 1.16 2.92 -20.66
N LYS A 108 1.18 4.23 -20.90
CA LYS A 108 0.48 5.22 -20.08
C LYS A 108 -1.04 5.14 -20.24
N SER A 109 -1.57 4.84 -21.44
CA SER A 109 -3.00 4.56 -21.62
C SER A 109 -3.39 3.27 -20.92
N GLU A 110 -2.67 2.18 -21.18
CA GLU A 110 -2.93 0.87 -20.57
C GLU A 110 -2.86 0.90 -19.03
N PHE A 111 -1.91 1.65 -18.46
CA PHE A 111 -1.77 1.84 -17.02
C PHE A 111 -2.99 2.56 -16.41
N VAL A 112 -3.55 3.53 -17.14
CA VAL A 112 -4.75 4.25 -16.74
C VAL A 112 -5.98 3.34 -16.83
N ASP A 113 -6.20 2.72 -17.98
CA ASP A 113 -7.40 1.91 -18.23
C ASP A 113 -7.47 0.72 -17.28
N ARG A 114 -6.32 0.07 -17.02
CA ARG A 114 -6.22 -1.03 -16.04
C ARG A 114 -6.41 -0.55 -14.60
N GLY A 115 -5.91 0.64 -14.24
CA GLY A 115 -6.11 1.22 -12.92
C GLY A 115 -7.57 1.61 -12.66
N GLU A 116 -8.27 2.11 -13.67
CA GLU A 116 -9.71 2.44 -13.60
C GLU A 116 -10.57 1.19 -13.47
N ASN A 117 -10.27 0.15 -14.26
CA ASN A 117 -10.92 -1.17 -14.14
C ASN A 117 -10.68 -1.83 -12.77
N LEU A 118 -9.45 -1.77 -12.24
CA LEU A 118 -9.13 -2.32 -10.93
C LEU A 118 -9.84 -1.54 -9.80
N ALA A 119 -9.85 -0.20 -9.89
CA ALA A 119 -10.60 0.64 -8.96
C ALA A 119 -12.11 0.42 -9.03
N ALA A 120 -12.67 0.10 -10.21
CA ALA A 120 -14.08 -0.28 -10.34
C ALA A 120 -14.37 -1.63 -9.66
N ASN A 121 -13.47 -2.61 -9.80
CA ASN A 121 -13.57 -3.89 -9.10
C ASN A 121 -13.44 -3.73 -7.58
N ASN A 122 -12.53 -2.89 -7.10
CA ASN A 122 -12.36 -2.56 -5.68
C ASN A 122 -13.67 -2.06 -5.04
N ARG A 123 -14.46 -1.24 -5.74
CA ARG A 123 -15.74 -0.70 -5.25
C ARG A 123 -16.90 -1.70 -5.21
N LYS A 124 -16.77 -2.89 -5.82
CA LYS A 124 -17.84 -3.91 -5.84
C LYS A 124 -18.13 -4.50 -4.45
N ASN A 125 -17.19 -4.40 -3.51
CA ASN A 125 -17.40 -4.79 -2.12
C ASN A 125 -17.12 -3.57 -1.21
N PRO A 126 -18.15 -2.76 -0.88
CA PRO A 126 -17.99 -1.55 -0.06
C PRO A 126 -17.42 -1.82 1.34
N SER A 127 -17.63 -3.01 1.90
CA SER A 127 -17.11 -3.42 3.21
C SER A 127 -15.63 -3.83 3.18
N SER A 128 -15.02 -3.94 2.00
CA SER A 128 -13.60 -4.24 1.84
C SER A 128 -12.73 -3.02 2.11
N LYS A 129 -11.57 -3.22 2.75
CA LYS A 129 -10.48 -2.23 2.84
C LYS A 129 -10.09 -1.63 1.48
N THR A 130 -10.31 -2.39 0.39
CA THR A 130 -10.02 -1.97 -0.99
C THR A 130 -11.03 -0.96 -1.55
N ALA A 131 -12.24 -0.81 -0.98
CA ALA A 131 -13.27 0.10 -1.53
C ALA A 131 -12.79 1.56 -1.64
N SER A 132 -11.87 1.98 -0.76
CA SER A 132 -11.25 3.31 -0.77
C SER A 132 -10.07 3.46 -1.74
N TRP A 133 -9.66 2.40 -2.45
CA TRP A 133 -8.50 2.38 -3.35
C TRP A 133 -8.93 2.79 -4.76
N THR A 134 -9.02 4.10 -4.96
CA THR A 134 -9.47 4.75 -6.20
C THR A 134 -8.41 4.71 -7.30
N ALA A 135 -8.83 4.94 -8.55
CA ALA A 135 -7.93 5.05 -9.69
C ALA A 135 -6.89 6.17 -9.49
N ASP A 136 -7.25 7.27 -8.84
CA ASP A 136 -6.33 8.36 -8.48
C ASP A 136 -5.17 7.89 -7.58
N LYS A 137 -5.46 7.04 -6.60
CA LYS A 137 -4.45 6.45 -5.71
C LYS A 137 -3.52 5.49 -6.46
N ILE A 138 -4.09 4.62 -7.29
CA ILE A 138 -3.35 3.60 -8.07
C ILE A 138 -2.49 4.27 -9.15
N CYS A 139 -3.03 5.25 -9.86
CA CYS A 139 -2.38 5.87 -11.02
C CYS A 139 -1.59 7.15 -10.71
N GLY A 140 -1.62 7.64 -9.46
CA GLY A 140 -0.96 8.89 -9.07
C GLY A 140 -1.59 10.15 -9.67
N LYS A 141 -2.93 10.17 -9.81
CA LYS A 141 -3.68 11.27 -10.43
C LYS A 141 -4.43 12.11 -9.38
N GLY A 142 -5.03 13.22 -9.83
CA GLY A 142 -5.92 14.06 -9.02
C GLY A 142 -5.19 14.59 -7.79
N ASN A 143 -5.78 14.38 -6.61
CA ASN A 143 -5.17 14.77 -5.32
C ASN A 143 -3.87 14.02 -4.99
N PHE A 144 -3.54 12.95 -5.72
CA PHE A 144 -2.30 12.17 -5.56
C PHE A 144 -1.23 12.54 -6.60
N THR A 145 -1.38 13.64 -7.35
CA THR A 145 -0.39 14.07 -8.36
C THR A 145 0.97 14.45 -7.77
N ALA A 146 1.05 14.89 -6.52
CA ALA A 146 2.30 15.25 -5.85
C ALA A 146 2.91 14.04 -5.10
N ASP A 147 4.23 13.84 -5.23
CA ASP A 147 4.95 12.71 -4.62
C ASP A 147 4.67 12.60 -3.09
N ILE A 148 4.62 13.72 -2.37
CA ILE A 148 4.30 13.80 -0.92
C ILE A 148 2.94 13.18 -0.59
N LYS A 149 1.94 13.29 -1.48
CA LYS A 149 0.61 12.67 -1.29
C LYS A 149 0.62 11.17 -1.57
N GLN A 150 1.57 10.70 -2.37
CA GLN A 150 1.77 9.27 -2.66
C GLN A 150 2.56 8.56 -1.56
N LEU A 151 3.42 9.28 -0.83
CA LEU A 151 4.13 8.79 0.36
C LEU A 151 3.21 8.45 1.57
N GLY A 152 1.89 8.59 1.43
CA GLY A 152 0.90 8.10 2.40
C GLY A 152 0.06 6.92 1.90
N LEU A 153 0.39 6.32 0.75
CA LEU A 153 -0.38 5.21 0.18
C LEU A 153 -0.05 3.89 0.86
N SER A 154 -1.06 3.12 1.24
CA SER A 154 -0.86 1.83 1.90
C SER A 154 -0.14 0.83 0.97
N PRO A 155 0.59 -0.17 1.52
CA PRO A 155 1.32 -1.14 0.70
C PRO A 155 0.42 -1.92 -0.26
N GLY A 156 -0.85 -2.13 0.10
CA GLY A 156 -1.85 -2.74 -0.78
C GLY A 156 -2.21 -1.91 -2.02
N VAL A 157 -2.24 -0.57 -1.90
CA VAL A 157 -2.38 0.31 -3.06
C VAL A 157 -1.13 0.23 -3.94
N LEU A 158 0.06 0.26 -3.34
CA LEU A 158 1.33 0.20 -4.07
C LEU A 158 1.51 -1.16 -4.79
N ALA A 159 1.05 -2.26 -4.19
CA ALA A 159 0.96 -3.57 -4.85
C ALA A 159 -0.01 -3.57 -6.05
N GLN A 160 -1.18 -2.91 -5.92
CA GLN A 160 -2.08 -2.72 -7.06
C GLN A 160 -1.46 -1.83 -8.15
N THR A 161 -0.75 -0.77 -7.78
CA THR A 161 0.01 0.09 -8.70
C THR A 161 1.05 -0.73 -9.49
N ALA A 162 1.82 -1.58 -8.79
CA ALA A 162 2.78 -2.49 -9.41
C ALA A 162 2.11 -3.48 -10.37
N GLN A 163 1.03 -4.15 -9.95
CA GLN A 163 0.25 -5.07 -10.77
C GLN A 163 -0.27 -4.40 -12.06
N VAL A 164 -0.83 -3.20 -11.93
CA VAL A 164 -1.38 -2.41 -13.05
C VAL A 164 -0.28 -1.97 -14.02
N ALA A 165 0.87 -1.52 -13.50
CA ALA A 165 2.04 -1.13 -14.29
C ALA A 165 2.67 -2.31 -15.05
N LEU A 166 2.78 -3.48 -14.41
CA LEU A 166 3.26 -4.71 -15.02
C LEU A 166 2.29 -5.27 -16.07
N GLY A 167 0.98 -5.12 -15.84
CA GLY A 167 -0.05 -5.43 -16.83
C GLY A 167 0.05 -4.52 -18.06
N ALA A 168 0.23 -3.21 -17.84
CA ALA A 168 0.41 -2.22 -18.90
C ALA A 168 1.72 -2.40 -19.67
N TRP A 169 2.80 -2.81 -19.00
CA TRP A 169 4.09 -3.09 -19.63
C TRP A 169 3.99 -4.22 -20.65
N ARG A 170 3.29 -5.31 -20.30
CA ARG A 170 3.06 -6.45 -21.20
C ARG A 170 2.20 -6.11 -22.42
N ALA A 171 1.45 -5.00 -22.39
CA ALA A 171 0.68 -4.51 -23.54
C ALA A 171 1.49 -3.60 -24.48
N VAL A 172 2.72 -3.21 -24.10
CA VAL A 172 3.59 -2.41 -24.96
C VAL A 172 4.06 -3.25 -26.16
N PRO A 173 3.90 -2.79 -27.41
CA PRO A 173 4.41 -3.51 -28.56
C PRO A 173 5.95 -3.56 -28.55
N ALA A 174 6.50 -4.73 -28.86
CA ALA A 174 7.92 -4.86 -29.14
C ALA A 174 8.27 -4.07 -30.41
N ALA A 175 9.45 -3.45 -30.44
CA ALA A 175 9.86 -2.62 -31.57
C ALA A 175 9.93 -3.47 -32.85
N GLY A 176 9.24 -3.03 -33.91
CA GLY A 176 9.16 -3.76 -35.18
C GLY A 176 8.26 -5.00 -35.18
N ALA A 177 7.54 -5.30 -34.10
CA ALA A 177 6.56 -6.38 -34.09
C ALA A 177 5.36 -6.03 -34.97
N LEU A 178 5.37 -6.52 -36.22
CA LEU A 178 4.15 -6.76 -36.95
C LEU A 178 3.26 -7.66 -36.08
N THR A 179 2.00 -7.27 -35.87
CA THR A 179 1.01 -8.11 -35.23
C THR A 179 0.67 -9.27 -36.17
N THR A 180 1.50 -10.31 -36.19
CA THR A 180 1.31 -11.47 -37.04
C THR A 180 -0.05 -12.08 -36.71
N PRO A 181 -1.06 -12.01 -37.60
CA PRO A 181 -2.37 -12.54 -37.28
C PRO A 181 -2.24 -14.05 -37.08
N LEU A 182 -3.01 -14.60 -36.13
CA LEU A 182 -2.92 -16.02 -35.74
C LEU A 182 -3.03 -16.97 -36.94
N THR A 183 -3.76 -16.55 -37.98
CA THR A 183 -3.94 -17.23 -39.28
C THR A 183 -2.66 -17.42 -40.10
N LYS A 184 -1.53 -16.82 -39.71
CA LYS A 184 -0.22 -16.94 -40.38
C LYS A 184 0.81 -17.74 -39.57
N ILE A 185 0.45 -18.29 -38.42
CA ILE A 185 1.34 -19.15 -37.63
C ILE A 185 1.24 -20.57 -38.19
N ILE A 186 2.33 -21.05 -38.79
CA ILE A 186 2.45 -22.40 -39.34
C ILE A 186 3.55 -23.11 -38.56
N GLN A 187 3.29 -24.31 -38.04
CA GLN A 187 4.32 -25.15 -37.44
C GLN A 187 5.22 -25.74 -38.53
N GLY A 188 6.53 -25.78 -38.30
CA GLY A 188 7.48 -26.41 -39.21
C GLY A 188 7.24 -27.92 -39.37
N PRO A 189 7.77 -28.53 -40.45
CA PRO A 189 7.67 -29.97 -40.71
C PRO A 189 8.41 -30.83 -39.66
#